data_AF-A0A0A8WX44-F1
#
_entry.id   AF-A0A0A8WX44-F1
#
_cell.length_a   1.000
_cell.length_b   1.000
_cell.length_c   1.000
_cell.angle_alpha   90.00
_cell.angle_beta   90.00
_cell.angle_gamma   90.00
#
_symmetry.space_group_name_H-M   'P 1'
#
loop_
_entity.id
_entity.type
_entity.pdbx_description
1 polymer ?
#
loop_
_entity_poly.entity_id
_entity_poly.type
_entity_poly.pdbx_seq_one_letter_code
_entity_poly.pdbx_strand_id
1 'polypeptide(L)'
;MKKMIALLAGLMMMGSTAAIAAPILDFGLIAPTSGSISYAGGIAPLVGSNIDVNDVVLLDENANQIGPRYSLLGAVLDFTSGNFVSGSNTTANFGGGPNSTITLSGTVDVNGNNIVDDGDITGIILSGNFGNAQVITTFGVARIAGAAFNDYKNPALLDLYNLPEFLPNTEEAMPYLGSLNLSFNANDVNLADGFRSAALLSGDLTNTPVPEPGTIALLGAGLLGLGIYGRRRAKK
;
A
#
# COMPACT_ATOMS: atom_id res chain seq x y z
N MET A 1 -8.56 9.08 -50.61
CA MET A 1 -9.03 9.75 -49.37
C MET A 1 -9.93 8.85 -48.51
N LYS A 2 -11.03 8.28 -49.04
CA LYS A 2 -11.93 7.39 -48.25
C LYS A 2 -11.25 6.17 -47.60
N LYS A 3 -10.27 5.53 -48.26
CA LYS A 3 -9.50 4.39 -47.70
C LYS A 3 -8.53 4.77 -46.55
N MET A 4 -8.18 6.05 -46.40
CA MET A 4 -7.25 6.52 -45.35
C MET A 4 -7.98 6.83 -44.04
N ILE A 5 -9.24 7.27 -44.13
CA ILE A 5 -10.11 7.54 -42.97
C ILE A 5 -10.50 6.24 -42.26
N ALA A 6 -10.77 5.16 -43.02
CA ALA A 6 -11.07 3.85 -42.45
C ALA A 6 -9.88 3.22 -41.69
N LEU A 7 -8.64 3.46 -42.13
CA LEU A 7 -7.44 2.95 -41.46
C LEU A 7 -7.15 3.68 -40.14
N LEU A 8 -7.45 4.99 -40.07
CA LEU A 8 -7.24 5.80 -38.87
C LEU A 8 -8.29 5.49 -37.79
N ALA A 9 -9.54 5.23 -38.18
CA ALA A 9 -10.60 4.81 -37.26
C ALA A 9 -10.36 3.40 -36.69
N GLY A 10 -9.80 2.48 -37.48
CA GLY A 10 -9.43 1.13 -37.02
C GLY A 10 -8.29 1.14 -36.00
N LEU A 11 -7.29 2.03 -36.15
CA LEU A 11 -6.19 2.13 -35.19
C LEU A 11 -6.61 2.71 -33.82
N MET A 12 -7.63 3.57 -33.78
CA MET A 12 -8.15 4.12 -32.52
C MET A 12 -8.96 3.10 -31.70
N MET A 13 -9.49 2.04 -32.32
CA MET A 13 -10.27 1.01 -31.62
C MET A 13 -9.42 -0.13 -31.05
N MET A 14 -8.11 -0.21 -31.37
CA MET A 14 -7.21 -1.26 -30.87
C MET A 14 -6.37 -0.82 -29.65
N GLY A 15 -6.59 0.38 -29.11
CA GLY A 15 -5.75 0.98 -28.07
C GLY A 15 -6.20 0.80 -26.62
N SER A 16 -7.36 0.18 -26.35
CA SER A 16 -7.80 -0.07 -24.98
C SER A 16 -7.22 -1.40 -24.48
N THR A 17 -5.96 -1.39 -24.04
CA THR A 17 -5.48 -2.46 -23.17
C THR A 17 -6.34 -2.44 -21.91
N ALA A 18 -7.08 -3.51 -21.64
CA ALA A 18 -7.79 -3.64 -20.37
C ALA A 18 -6.75 -3.48 -19.25
N ALA A 19 -6.98 -2.53 -18.34
CA ALA A 19 -6.20 -2.47 -17.13
C ALA A 19 -6.48 -3.78 -16.38
N ILE A 20 -5.46 -4.64 -16.26
CA ILE A 20 -5.57 -5.83 -15.43
C ILE A 20 -5.60 -5.31 -13.99
N ALA A 21 -6.61 -5.70 -13.23
CA ALA A 21 -6.72 -5.40 -11.82
C ALA A 21 -5.44 -5.86 -11.12
N ALA A 22 -4.75 -4.95 -10.44
CA ALA A 22 -3.53 -5.29 -9.73
C ALA A 22 -3.88 -6.14 -8.49
N PRO A 23 -3.15 -7.23 -8.23
CA PRO A 23 -3.38 -8.03 -7.02
C PRO A 23 -3.08 -7.21 -5.76
N ILE A 24 -3.77 -7.52 -4.68
CA ILE A 24 -3.66 -6.82 -3.39
C ILE A 24 -2.91 -7.72 -2.41
N LEU A 25 -1.78 -7.26 -1.86
CA LEU A 25 -1.21 -7.88 -0.66
C LEU A 25 -1.97 -7.36 0.55
N ASP A 26 -2.60 -8.27 1.29
CA ASP A 26 -3.34 -7.97 2.50
C ASP A 26 -2.63 -8.60 3.70
N PHE A 27 -2.36 -7.79 4.73
CA PHE A 27 -1.81 -8.24 6.00
C PHE A 27 -2.86 -8.11 7.09
N GLY A 28 -3.23 -9.24 7.69
CA GLY A 28 -4.31 -9.30 8.67
C GLY A 28 -3.89 -8.84 10.06
N LEU A 29 -4.67 -7.92 10.66
CA LEU A 29 -4.61 -7.58 12.08
C LEU A 29 -5.84 -8.15 12.78
N ILE A 30 -5.66 -9.30 13.45
CA ILE A 30 -6.75 -10.09 14.02
C ILE A 30 -6.93 -9.73 15.49
N ALA A 31 -8.12 -9.21 15.83
CA ALA A 31 -8.45 -8.88 17.20
C ALA A 31 -8.47 -10.12 18.13
N PRO A 32 -8.00 -10.01 19.38
CA PRO A 32 -7.32 -8.83 19.96
C PRO A 32 -5.90 -8.69 19.43
N THR A 33 -5.56 -7.48 18.99
CA THR A 33 -4.21 -7.16 18.48
C THR A 33 -3.42 -6.48 19.61
N SER A 34 -2.19 -6.93 19.90
CA SER A 34 -1.35 -6.22 20.87
C SER A 34 -0.72 -4.97 20.26
N GLY A 35 -0.12 -4.12 21.09
CA GLY A 35 0.50 -2.86 20.66
C GLY A 35 -0.22 -1.61 21.18
N SER A 36 0.11 -0.47 20.59
CA SER A 36 -0.51 0.79 20.98
C SER A 36 -0.59 1.81 19.84
N ILE A 37 -1.54 2.73 19.95
CA ILE A 37 -1.64 3.93 19.11
C ILE A 37 -1.73 5.14 20.04
N SER A 38 -1.04 6.22 19.68
CA SER A 38 -1.06 7.47 20.43
C SER A 38 -0.87 8.70 19.57
N TYR A 39 -1.37 9.82 20.08
CA TYR A 39 -1.15 11.17 19.58
C TYR A 39 -1.06 12.08 20.80
N ALA A 40 0.03 12.84 20.94
CA ALA A 40 0.30 13.62 22.15
C ALA A 40 -0.39 15.00 22.21
N GLY A 41 -1.21 15.35 21.22
CA GLY A 41 -1.80 16.68 21.08
C GLY A 41 -0.90 17.68 20.34
N GLY A 42 -1.43 18.88 20.09
CA GLY A 42 -0.69 19.97 19.43
C GLY A 42 -0.29 19.67 17.99
N ILE A 43 1.02 19.70 17.70
CA ILE A 43 1.58 19.40 16.37
C ILE A 43 2.18 18.00 16.28
N ALA A 44 2.05 17.18 17.33
CA ALA A 44 2.67 15.85 17.37
C ALA A 44 2.09 14.93 16.28
N PRO A 45 2.87 13.96 15.78
CA PRO A 45 2.37 12.96 14.85
C PRO A 45 1.48 11.92 15.56
N LEU A 46 0.67 11.21 14.77
CA LEU A 46 0.11 9.93 15.16
C LEU A 46 1.21 8.86 15.14
N VAL A 47 1.31 8.09 16.23
CA VAL A 47 2.31 7.02 16.41
C VAL A 47 1.61 5.72 16.73
N GLY A 48 1.87 4.68 15.95
CA GLY A 48 1.53 3.29 16.27
C GLY A 48 2.80 2.53 16.63
N SER A 49 2.74 1.66 17.63
CA SER A 49 3.92 0.90 18.04
C SER A 49 3.61 -0.52 18.49
N ASN A 50 4.49 -1.44 18.09
CA ASN A 50 4.44 -2.88 18.38
C ASN A 50 3.07 -3.49 18.10
N ILE A 51 2.45 -3.12 16.97
CA ILE A 51 1.12 -3.60 16.60
C ILE A 51 1.27 -4.98 15.95
N ASP A 52 0.68 -6.02 16.55
CA ASP A 52 0.80 -7.37 15.99
C ASP A 52 0.15 -7.48 14.60
N VAL A 53 0.79 -8.23 13.71
CA VAL A 53 0.25 -8.60 12.40
C VAL A 53 0.35 -10.12 12.27
N ASN A 54 -0.75 -10.77 11.90
CA ASN A 54 -0.91 -12.21 12.08
C ASN A 54 -0.62 -13.02 10.82
N ASP A 55 -0.95 -12.48 9.65
CA ASP A 55 -0.81 -13.19 8.39
C ASP A 55 -0.62 -12.23 7.20
N VAL A 56 -0.24 -12.82 6.07
CA VAL A 56 -0.20 -12.17 4.76
C VAL A 56 -0.90 -13.07 3.74
N VAL A 57 -1.66 -12.46 2.83
CA VAL A 57 -2.37 -13.15 1.75
C VAL A 57 -2.42 -12.29 0.49
N LEU A 58 -2.48 -12.93 -0.67
CA LEU A 58 -2.72 -12.26 -1.95
C LEU A 58 -4.20 -12.35 -2.34
N LEU A 59 -4.83 -11.20 -2.55
CA LEU A 59 -6.22 -11.04 -2.93
C LEU A 59 -6.35 -10.44 -4.34
N ASP A 60 -7.51 -10.66 -4.97
CA ASP A 60 -7.94 -9.88 -6.14
C ASP A 60 -8.72 -8.60 -5.72
N GLU A 61 -9.15 -7.81 -6.70
CA GLU A 61 -9.94 -6.57 -6.48
C GLU A 61 -11.30 -6.79 -5.81
N ASN A 62 -11.81 -8.03 -5.81
CA ASN A 62 -13.06 -8.42 -5.17
C ASN A 62 -12.82 -9.05 -3.79
N ALA A 63 -11.59 -8.92 -3.26
CA ALA A 63 -11.14 -9.53 -2.01
C ALA A 63 -11.19 -11.07 -1.99
N ASN A 64 -11.17 -11.73 -3.16
CA ASN A 64 -11.01 -13.18 -3.22
C ASN A 64 -9.53 -13.55 -3.07
N GLN A 65 -9.25 -14.57 -2.28
CA GLN A 65 -7.90 -15.10 -2.14
C GLN A 65 -7.45 -15.79 -3.45
N ILE A 66 -6.34 -15.31 -4.02
CA ILE A 66 -5.75 -15.83 -5.26
C ILE A 66 -4.35 -16.43 -5.06
N GLY A 67 -3.79 -16.32 -3.85
CA GLY A 67 -2.52 -16.92 -3.45
C GLY A 67 -2.58 -17.63 -2.10
N PRO A 68 -1.52 -18.33 -1.69
CA PRO A 68 -1.42 -18.91 -0.36
C PRO A 68 -1.48 -17.84 0.75
N ARG A 69 -2.00 -18.23 1.91
CA ARG A 69 -1.94 -17.43 3.16
C ARG A 69 -0.79 -17.96 3.99
N TYR A 70 0.07 -17.07 4.46
CA TYR A 70 1.18 -17.42 5.34
C TYR A 70 1.01 -16.74 6.70
N SER A 71 1.31 -17.47 7.76
CA SER A 71 1.34 -16.92 9.11
C SER A 71 2.57 -16.04 9.29
N LEU A 72 2.43 -14.98 10.09
CA LEU A 72 3.54 -14.13 10.48
C LEU A 72 3.92 -14.40 11.93
N LEU A 73 5.19 -14.75 12.16
CA LEU A 73 5.73 -15.05 13.48
C LEU A 73 6.46 -13.82 14.04
N GLY A 74 6.00 -13.35 15.20
CA GLY A 74 6.58 -12.18 15.89
C GLY A 74 6.56 -10.91 15.05
N ALA A 75 5.60 -10.79 14.12
CA ALA A 75 5.54 -9.65 13.23
C ALA A 75 4.85 -8.46 13.88
N VAL A 76 5.56 -7.33 13.86
CA VAL A 76 5.15 -6.08 14.49
C VAL A 76 5.16 -4.95 13.47
N LEU A 77 4.10 -4.16 13.50
CA LEU A 77 3.92 -2.93 12.75
C LEU A 77 4.18 -1.74 13.68
N ASP A 78 5.15 -0.91 13.28
CA ASP A 78 5.43 0.39 13.87
C ASP A 78 5.21 1.49 12.82
N PHE A 79 4.66 2.62 13.25
CA PHE A 79 4.53 3.77 12.39
C PHE A 79 4.57 5.11 13.11
N THR A 80 5.00 6.14 12.38
CA THR A 80 4.89 7.54 12.77
C THR A 80 4.40 8.33 11.56
N SER A 81 3.23 8.94 11.64
CA SER A 81 2.72 9.82 10.57
C SER A 81 3.46 11.17 10.53
N GLY A 82 3.03 12.11 9.68
CA GLY A 82 3.42 13.51 9.79
C GLY A 82 2.67 14.24 10.93
N ASN A 83 2.96 15.53 11.09
CA ASN A 83 2.34 16.35 12.12
C ASN A 83 0.80 16.39 11.96
N PHE A 84 0.10 16.60 13.08
CA PHE A 84 -1.31 16.98 13.07
C PHE A 84 -1.53 18.23 12.21
N VAL A 85 -2.53 18.17 11.34
CA VAL A 85 -2.88 19.25 10.38
C VAL A 85 -4.16 19.96 10.80
N SER A 86 -5.19 19.19 11.12
CA SER A 86 -6.50 19.72 11.49
C SER A 86 -7.35 18.65 12.16
N GLY A 87 -8.38 19.05 12.89
CA GLY A 87 -9.28 18.10 13.53
C GLY A 87 -10.45 18.75 14.25
N SER A 88 -11.27 17.90 14.84
CA SER A 88 -12.39 18.19 15.71
C SER A 88 -12.41 17.14 16.83
N ASN A 89 -13.43 17.18 17.68
CA ASN A 89 -13.60 16.17 18.73
C ASN A 89 -13.72 14.73 18.19
N THR A 90 -14.13 14.57 16.92
CA THR A 90 -14.38 13.25 16.31
C THR A 90 -13.53 12.95 15.09
N THR A 91 -12.62 13.85 14.72
CA THR A 91 -11.72 13.66 13.58
C THR A 91 -10.35 14.25 13.85
N ALA A 92 -9.28 13.53 13.55
CA ALA A 92 -7.93 14.07 13.54
C ALA A 92 -7.24 13.71 12.21
N ASN A 93 -6.75 14.73 11.52
CA ASN A 93 -6.05 14.60 10.25
C ASN A 93 -4.56 14.88 10.47
N PHE A 94 -3.74 13.96 9.97
CA PHE A 94 -2.29 14.00 10.06
C PHE A 94 -1.71 14.06 8.65
N GLY A 95 -0.64 14.84 8.51
CA GLY A 95 0.11 14.91 7.28
C GLY A 95 0.95 13.64 7.05
N GLY A 96 1.73 13.69 5.99
CA GLY A 96 2.78 12.74 5.70
C GLY A 96 4.08 13.46 5.36
N GLY A 97 5.01 12.76 4.70
CA GLY A 97 6.27 13.34 4.24
C GLY A 97 7.47 12.45 4.53
N PRO A 98 8.69 12.91 4.20
CA PRO A 98 9.91 12.08 4.27
C PRO A 98 10.30 11.67 5.69
N ASN A 99 9.77 12.34 6.71
CA ASN A 99 10.03 12.04 8.12
C ASN A 99 8.96 11.14 8.75
N SER A 100 7.88 10.82 8.02
CA SER A 100 6.91 9.82 8.47
C SER A 100 7.45 8.43 8.16
N THR A 101 7.05 7.41 8.89
CA THR A 101 7.52 6.04 8.70
C THR A 101 6.39 5.05 8.89
N ILE A 102 6.43 3.96 8.13
CA ILE A 102 5.70 2.72 8.39
C ILE A 102 6.68 1.56 8.22
N THR A 103 6.69 0.61 9.14
CA THR A 103 7.57 -0.55 9.07
C THR A 103 6.88 -1.77 9.66
N LEU A 104 6.83 -2.86 8.89
CA LEU A 104 6.45 -4.17 9.38
C LEU A 104 7.70 -5.05 9.36
N SER A 105 8.08 -5.54 10.53
CA SER A 105 9.19 -6.47 10.70
C SER A 105 8.71 -7.74 11.37
N GLY A 106 9.25 -8.88 10.98
CA GLY A 106 8.87 -10.18 11.52
C GLY A 106 9.39 -11.32 10.67
N THR A 107 8.71 -12.47 10.75
CA THR A 107 9.02 -13.65 9.94
C THR A 107 7.76 -14.12 9.23
N VAL A 108 7.84 -14.41 7.94
CA VAL A 108 6.78 -15.09 7.18
C VAL A 108 7.07 -16.59 7.25
N ASP A 109 6.20 -17.36 7.90
CA ASP A 109 6.31 -18.82 8.01
C ASP A 109 5.89 -19.46 6.68
N VAL A 110 6.86 -19.71 5.81
CA VAL A 110 6.59 -20.19 4.44
C VAL A 110 6.28 -21.68 4.43
N ASN A 111 6.84 -22.42 5.37
CA ASN A 111 6.75 -23.88 5.43
C ASN A 111 5.60 -24.37 6.36
N GLY A 112 4.99 -23.48 7.15
CA GLY A 112 3.85 -23.72 8.01
C GLY A 112 4.18 -24.48 9.30
N ASN A 113 5.43 -24.47 9.75
CA ASN A 113 5.88 -25.25 10.91
C ASN A 113 5.84 -24.47 12.25
N ASN A 114 5.51 -23.17 12.22
CA ASN A 114 5.48 -22.25 13.35
C ASN A 114 6.82 -22.11 14.10
N ILE A 115 7.95 -22.29 13.40
CA ILE A 115 9.31 -22.16 13.91
C ILE A 115 10.08 -21.26 12.96
N VAL A 116 10.73 -20.22 13.47
CA VAL A 116 11.61 -19.37 12.66
C VAL A 116 12.84 -20.17 12.25
N ASP A 117 12.96 -20.49 10.96
CA ASP A 117 14.10 -21.22 10.39
C ASP A 117 14.56 -20.69 9.00
N ASP A 118 15.56 -21.35 8.40
CA ASP A 118 16.15 -20.94 7.11
C ASP A 118 15.18 -21.02 5.92
N GLY A 119 14.03 -21.68 6.09
CA GLY A 119 12.96 -21.75 5.10
C GLY A 119 12.05 -20.53 5.07
N ASP A 120 12.20 -19.60 6.02
CA ASP A 120 11.30 -18.48 6.22
C ASP A 120 11.86 -17.14 5.74
N ILE A 121 10.96 -16.19 5.49
CA ILE A 121 11.33 -14.82 5.13
C ILE A 121 11.39 -13.99 6.41
N THR A 122 12.59 -13.72 6.91
CA THR A 122 12.81 -12.96 8.15
C THR A 122 13.31 -11.54 7.86
N GLY A 123 12.91 -10.56 8.69
CA GLY A 123 13.43 -9.20 8.69
C GLY A 123 12.36 -8.14 8.46
N ILE A 124 12.70 -7.11 7.68
CA ILE A 124 11.72 -6.10 7.25
C ILE A 124 10.88 -6.71 6.11
N ILE A 125 9.58 -6.81 6.35
CA ILE A 125 8.56 -7.29 5.42
C ILE A 125 8.06 -6.13 4.55
N LEU A 126 7.84 -4.97 5.18
CA LEU A 126 7.39 -3.73 4.56
C LEU A 126 8.13 -2.55 5.20
N SER A 127 8.49 -1.54 4.41
CA SER A 127 8.94 -0.24 4.93
C SER A 127 8.57 0.90 4.00
N GLY A 128 8.18 2.05 4.56
CA GLY A 128 7.67 3.15 3.74
C GLY A 128 7.44 4.45 4.52
N ASN A 129 6.73 5.39 3.88
CA ASN A 129 6.36 6.69 4.44
C ASN A 129 4.87 6.96 4.23
N PHE A 130 4.21 7.56 5.22
CA PHE A 130 2.83 8.06 5.08
C PHE A 130 2.78 9.25 4.13
N GLY A 131 1.73 9.28 3.30
CA GLY A 131 1.24 10.47 2.61
C GLY A 131 0.27 11.27 3.49
N ASN A 132 -0.65 10.59 4.17
CA ASN A 132 -1.58 11.17 5.15
C ASN A 132 -2.14 10.09 6.09
N ALA A 133 -2.72 10.51 7.21
CA ALA A 133 -3.53 9.63 8.05
C ALA A 133 -4.74 10.38 8.61
N GLN A 134 -5.88 9.70 8.72
CA GLN A 134 -7.08 10.24 9.34
C GLN A 134 -7.58 9.28 10.41
N VAL A 135 -7.87 9.82 11.58
CA VAL A 135 -8.53 9.12 12.68
C VAL A 135 -9.94 9.67 12.83
N ILE A 136 -10.94 8.79 12.85
CA ILE A 136 -12.34 9.15 13.08
C ILE A 136 -12.86 8.37 14.27
N THR A 137 -13.64 9.00 15.15
CA THR A 137 -14.40 8.28 16.19
C THR A 137 -15.87 8.19 15.84
N THR A 138 -16.47 7.04 16.17
CA THR A 138 -17.91 6.82 16.08
C THR A 138 -18.34 6.00 17.29
N PHE A 139 -19.22 6.56 18.12
CA PHE A 139 -19.69 5.93 19.37
C PHE A 139 -18.55 5.47 20.31
N GLY A 140 -17.50 6.29 20.48
CA GLY A 140 -16.36 6.01 21.37
C GLY A 140 -15.30 5.08 20.80
N VAL A 141 -15.56 4.44 19.66
CA VAL A 141 -14.56 3.64 18.94
C VAL A 141 -13.87 4.53 17.92
N ALA A 142 -12.55 4.64 18.04
CA ALA A 142 -11.71 5.30 17.06
C ALA A 142 -11.30 4.30 15.98
N ARG A 143 -11.10 4.80 14.77
CA ARG A 143 -10.50 4.04 13.67
C ARG A 143 -9.56 4.93 12.89
N ILE A 144 -8.47 4.36 12.39
CA ILE A 144 -7.72 4.96 11.29
C ILE A 144 -8.58 4.74 10.04
N ALA A 145 -9.29 5.79 9.60
CA ALA A 145 -10.29 5.73 8.53
C ALA A 145 -9.69 5.96 7.13
N GLY A 146 -8.37 6.08 7.05
CA GLY A 146 -7.63 6.29 5.82
C GLY A 146 -6.20 6.68 6.16
N ALA A 147 -5.27 5.79 5.85
CA ALA A 147 -3.85 6.06 5.96
C ALA A 147 -3.19 5.59 4.67
N ALA A 148 -2.93 6.54 3.77
CA ALA A 148 -2.22 6.25 2.53
C ALA A 148 -0.72 6.32 2.77
N PHE A 149 0.03 5.32 2.32
CA PHE A 149 1.48 5.32 2.39
C PHE A 149 2.09 4.73 1.12
N ASN A 150 3.34 5.07 0.89
CA ASN A 150 4.17 4.48 -0.15
C ASN A 150 5.18 3.57 0.52
N ASP A 151 5.38 2.36 -0.01
CA ASP A 151 6.29 1.40 0.61
C ASP A 151 7.05 0.50 -0.37
N TYR A 152 8.10 -0.09 0.19
CA TYR A 152 8.90 -1.16 -0.37
C TYR A 152 8.60 -2.45 0.39
N LYS A 153 8.48 -3.54 -0.37
CA LYS A 153 8.29 -4.88 0.17
C LYS A 153 9.61 -5.63 0.17
N ASN A 154 9.69 -6.64 1.04
CA ASN A 154 10.77 -7.61 1.00
C ASN A 154 10.78 -8.33 -0.38
N PRO A 155 11.91 -8.36 -1.10
CA PRO A 155 12.02 -9.03 -2.39
C PRO A 155 11.60 -10.51 -2.36
N ALA A 156 11.99 -11.25 -1.32
CA ALA A 156 11.64 -12.66 -1.19
C ALA A 156 10.12 -12.86 -1.01
N LEU A 157 9.42 -11.89 -0.40
CA LEU A 157 7.96 -11.91 -0.31
C LEU A 157 7.31 -11.66 -1.67
N LEU A 158 7.86 -10.72 -2.44
CA LEU A 158 7.37 -10.44 -3.79
C LEU A 158 7.56 -11.65 -4.70
N ASP A 159 8.73 -12.27 -4.66
CA ASP A 159 9.04 -13.51 -5.38
C ASP A 159 8.10 -14.65 -4.99
N LEU A 160 7.81 -14.82 -3.69
CA LEU A 160 6.88 -15.84 -3.18
C LEU A 160 5.49 -15.72 -3.81
N TYR A 161 5.02 -14.50 -4.05
CA TYR A 161 3.72 -14.22 -4.66
C TYR A 161 3.78 -13.98 -6.17
N ASN A 162 4.94 -14.12 -6.81
CA ASN A 162 5.19 -13.77 -8.22
C ASN A 162 4.77 -12.33 -8.56
N LEU A 163 5.05 -11.41 -7.64
CA LEU A 163 4.81 -9.98 -7.81
C LEU A 163 6.06 -9.29 -8.36
N PRO A 164 5.90 -8.19 -9.12
CA PRO A 164 7.04 -7.45 -9.66
C PRO A 164 7.90 -6.85 -8.53
N GLU A 165 9.20 -7.11 -8.57
CA GLU A 165 10.17 -6.47 -7.67
C GLU A 165 10.48 -5.05 -8.15
N PHE A 166 10.42 -4.09 -7.23
CA PHE A 166 10.89 -2.72 -7.46
C PHE A 166 12.17 -2.49 -6.67
N LEU A 167 13.29 -2.40 -7.37
CA LEU A 167 14.60 -2.22 -6.73
C LEU A 167 14.72 -0.81 -6.14
N PRO A 168 15.09 -0.66 -4.84
CA PRO A 168 15.03 0.61 -4.11
C PRO A 168 15.99 1.73 -4.57
N ASN A 169 16.62 1.64 -5.74
CA ASN A 169 17.57 2.65 -6.24
C ASN A 169 17.50 2.89 -7.76
N THR A 170 16.49 2.37 -8.46
CA THR A 170 16.20 2.81 -9.82
C THR A 170 15.22 3.98 -9.70
N GLU A 171 15.49 5.09 -10.40
CA GLU A 171 14.58 6.27 -10.42
C GLU A 171 13.17 5.93 -10.96
N GLU A 172 12.93 4.69 -11.37
CA GLU A 172 11.68 4.12 -11.88
C GLU A 172 10.95 3.22 -10.86
N ALA A 173 11.43 3.08 -9.62
CA ALA A 173 10.78 2.28 -8.59
C ALA A 173 9.51 2.97 -8.08
N MET A 174 8.39 2.74 -8.76
CA MET A 174 7.08 3.15 -8.27
C MET A 174 6.78 2.32 -7.00
N PRO A 175 6.64 2.94 -5.81
CA PRO A 175 6.38 2.22 -4.58
C PRO A 175 5.00 1.56 -4.63
N TYR A 176 4.79 0.52 -3.81
CA TYR A 176 3.44 0.03 -3.55
C TYR A 176 2.63 1.16 -2.89
N LEU A 177 1.35 1.28 -3.26
CA LEU A 177 0.41 2.16 -2.55
C LEU A 177 -0.31 1.33 -1.51
N GLY A 178 -0.13 1.72 -0.26
CA GLY A 178 -0.71 1.06 0.88
C GLY A 178 -1.83 1.84 1.53
N SER A 179 -2.75 1.10 2.15
CA SER A 179 -3.81 1.60 3.01
C SER A 179 -3.76 0.87 4.35
N LEU A 180 -3.72 1.61 5.45
CA LEU A 180 -3.89 1.06 6.80
C LEU A 180 -5.26 1.44 7.33
N ASN A 181 -6.03 0.44 7.76
CA ASN A 181 -7.25 0.62 8.50
C ASN A 181 -7.15 -0.19 9.80
N LEU A 182 -7.33 0.48 10.93
CA LEU A 182 -7.16 -0.13 12.24
C LEU A 182 -8.11 0.52 13.23
N SER A 183 -8.95 -0.30 13.85
CA SER A 183 -9.88 0.16 14.89
C SER A 183 -9.24 0.04 16.27
N PHE A 184 -9.51 1.00 17.14
CA PHE A 184 -9.00 1.02 18.52
C PHE A 184 -9.96 1.77 19.44
N ASN A 185 -9.92 1.45 20.74
CA ASN A 185 -10.71 2.17 21.71
C ASN A 185 -10.01 3.47 22.13
N ALA A 186 -10.64 4.63 21.89
CA ALA A 186 -10.21 5.92 22.42
C ALA A 186 -11.38 6.63 23.08
N ASN A 187 -11.96 5.98 24.11
CA ASN A 187 -13.11 6.47 24.85
C ASN A 187 -12.88 7.88 25.41
N ASP A 188 -13.91 8.73 25.25
CA ASP A 188 -14.05 10.05 25.89
C ASP A 188 -12.92 11.04 25.63
N VAL A 189 -12.20 10.88 24.51
CA VAL A 189 -11.10 11.78 24.15
C VAL A 189 -11.51 12.69 23.00
N ASN A 190 -11.28 14.00 23.18
CA ASN A 190 -11.25 14.93 22.06
C ASN A 190 -10.05 14.56 21.17
N LEU A 191 -10.31 14.04 19.96
CA LEU A 191 -9.24 13.59 19.06
C LEU A 191 -8.24 14.71 18.70
N ALA A 192 -8.62 15.98 18.80
CA ALA A 192 -7.73 17.10 18.55
C ALA A 192 -6.72 17.36 19.69
N ASP A 193 -7.06 16.97 20.93
CA ASP A 193 -6.27 17.28 22.13
C ASP A 193 -5.20 16.22 22.44
N GLY A 194 -5.24 15.07 21.75
CA GLY A 194 -4.36 13.93 21.99
C GLY A 194 -5.09 12.74 22.59
N PHE A 195 -4.59 11.53 22.35
CA PHE A 195 -5.15 10.28 22.85
C PHE A 195 -4.08 9.19 22.95
N ARG A 196 -4.36 8.12 23.70
CA ARG A 196 -3.56 6.91 23.73
C ARG A 196 -4.45 5.69 23.92
N SER A 197 -4.19 4.63 23.18
CA SER A 197 -4.88 3.35 23.30
C SER A 197 -3.90 2.19 23.21
N ALA A 198 -4.10 1.18 24.06
CA ALA A 198 -3.51 -0.15 23.93
C ALA A 198 -4.58 -1.21 23.63
N ALA A 199 -5.83 -0.79 23.46
CA ALA A 199 -6.96 -1.66 23.16
C ALA A 199 -7.22 -1.59 21.64
N LEU A 200 -6.33 -2.25 20.89
CA LEU A 200 -6.47 -2.37 19.45
C LEU A 200 -7.45 -3.49 19.13
N LEU A 201 -8.30 -3.24 18.14
CA LEU A 201 -9.28 -4.19 17.65
C LEU A 201 -8.72 -4.85 16.38
N SER A 202 -9.55 -5.02 15.36
CA SER A 202 -9.12 -5.56 14.07
C SER A 202 -8.78 -4.44 13.09
N GLY A 203 -8.03 -4.83 12.08
CA GLY A 203 -7.64 -3.97 10.97
C GLY A 203 -7.08 -4.77 9.82
N ASP A 204 -6.71 -4.05 8.79
CA ASP A 204 -6.07 -4.56 7.59
C ASP A 204 -5.03 -3.55 7.10
N LEU A 205 -3.96 -4.09 6.55
CA LEU A 205 -2.94 -3.35 5.84
C LEU A 205 -2.94 -3.89 4.41
N THR A 206 -3.48 -3.12 3.48
CA THR A 206 -3.59 -3.53 2.08
C THR A 206 -2.61 -2.76 1.20
N ASN A 207 -2.06 -3.40 0.18
CA ASN A 207 -1.12 -2.80 -0.74
C ASN A 207 -1.39 -3.23 -2.17
N THR A 208 -1.47 -2.26 -3.08
CA THR A 208 -1.55 -2.51 -4.52
C THR A 208 -0.28 -2.06 -5.23
N PRO A 209 0.23 -2.86 -6.19
CA PRO A 209 1.20 -2.36 -7.15
C PRO A 209 0.63 -1.14 -7.87
N VAL A 210 1.43 -0.08 -7.97
CA VAL A 210 1.05 1.08 -8.79
C VAL A 210 1.20 0.69 -10.26
N PRO A 211 0.14 0.78 -11.08
CA PRO A 211 0.25 0.45 -12.49
C PRO A 211 1.34 1.28 -13.16
N GLU A 212 2.20 0.63 -13.95
CA GLU A 212 3.14 1.34 -14.81
C GLU A 212 2.36 2.35 -15.65
N PRO A 213 2.75 3.63 -15.67
CA PRO A 213 2.04 4.63 -16.45
C PRO A 213 1.96 4.19 -17.91
N GLY A 214 0.76 3.94 -18.42
CA GLY A 214 0.52 3.60 -19.84
C GLY A 214 1.10 4.63 -20.82
N THR A 215 1.57 5.78 -20.31
CA THR A 215 2.40 6.76 -21.00
C THR A 215 3.68 6.18 -21.62
N ILE A 216 4.34 5.17 -21.02
CA ILE A 216 5.53 4.56 -21.61
C ILE A 216 5.14 3.76 -22.86
N ALA A 217 4.09 2.95 -22.75
CA ALA A 217 3.53 2.23 -23.89
C ALA A 217 3.03 3.22 -24.98
N LEU A 218 2.37 4.30 -24.58
CA LEU A 218 1.89 5.35 -25.48
C LEU A 218 3.04 6.08 -26.17
N LEU A 219 4.12 6.38 -25.43
CA LEU A 219 5.33 6.99 -25.97
C LEU A 219 6.00 6.05 -26.97
N GLY A 220 6.17 4.77 -26.60
CA GLY A 220 6.72 3.74 -27.48
C GLY A 220 5.90 3.59 -28.77
N ALA A 221 4.57 3.51 -28.65
CA ALA A 221 3.65 3.45 -29.78
C ALA A 221 3.73 4.73 -30.64
N GLY A 222 3.85 5.90 -30.00
CA GLY A 222 4.02 7.19 -30.67
C GLY A 222 5.30 7.27 -31.49
N LEU A 223 6.43 6.86 -30.90
CA LEU A 223 7.73 6.81 -31.57
C LEU A 223 7.75 5.81 -32.74
N LEU A 224 7.16 4.63 -32.56
CA LEU A 224 6.98 3.64 -33.62
C LEU A 224 6.14 4.22 -34.78
N GLY A 225 5.03 4.89 -34.46
CA GLY A 225 4.18 5.57 -35.44
C GLY A 225 4.94 6.63 -36.25
N LEU A 226 5.73 7.47 -35.56
CA LEU A 226 6.57 8.48 -36.21
C LEU A 226 7.67 7.85 -37.07
N GLY A 227 8.31 6.77 -36.63
CA GLY A 227 9.33 6.05 -37.39
C GLY A 227 8.77 5.45 -38.69
N ILE A 228 7.60 4.82 -38.63
CA ILE A 228 6.90 4.28 -39.81
C ILE A 228 6.51 5.41 -40.77
N TYR A 229 6.01 6.53 -40.24
CA TYR A 229 5.66 7.70 -41.03
C TYR A 229 6.88 8.30 -41.75
N GLY A 230 8.00 8.48 -41.03
CA GLY A 230 9.26 8.99 -41.57
C GLY A 230 9.78 8.13 -42.72
N ARG A 231 9.79 6.79 -42.55
CA ARG A 231 10.24 5.84 -43.60
C ARG A 231 9.39 5.91 -44.87
N ARG A 232 8.08 6.15 -44.75
CA ARG A 232 7.19 6.31 -45.92
C ARG A 232 7.48 7.60 -46.69
N ARG A 233 7.85 8.67 -46.00
CA ARG A 233 8.17 9.96 -46.63
C ARG A 233 9.50 9.91 -47.37
N ALA A 234 10.51 9.21 -46.84
CA ALA A 234 11.83 9.10 -47.46
C ALA A 234 11.87 8.26 -48.76
N LYS A 235 10.83 7.46 -49.04
CA LYS A 235 10.71 6.65 -50.26
C LYS A 235 9.95 7.34 -51.40
N LYS A 236 9.48 8.57 -51.18
CA LYS A 236 8.87 9.42 -52.21
C LYS A 236 9.86 10.50 -52.62
#